data_AF-A0AA88YC83-F1
#
_entry.id   AF-A0AA88YC83-F1
#
_cell.length_a   1.000
_cell.length_b   1.000
_cell.length_c   1.000
_cell.angle_alpha   90.00
_cell.angle_beta   90.00
_cell.angle_gamma   90.00
#
_symmetry.space_group_name_H-M   'P 1'
#
loop_
_entity.id
_entity.type
_entity.pdbx_description
1 polymer ?
#
loop_
_entity_poly.entity_id
_entity_poly.type
_entity_poly.pdbx_seq_one_letter_code
_entity_poly.pdbx_strand_id
1 'polypeptide(L)'
;MRKNLEISEKRNKELQHLLEKSEQRCKELQHECGNHLIKHSKLESQISVLDERINCSERRYKHLSTEMDTLQEVITVKNEIIVDQEHRIKSLSHEITKLHDSLIQEKIHASRVDDSLFECAAFSTPKSRLLHSNILTPHVTEEEDKPNHVHPKHDNPNQDKPKQDKHDKTKHDKPKHVQPKQPLRGRQEHRRKQVLFIGTSNIKYVSCRYLAGKRYYVHKETKYTIDEATEYVRNYDKDMKPEIIIYHLLCNDIEKSSNAQILAKCQHLTDITNEKFPSCKIMISLGLPRGDRKFNLRINTLNIDLQNHYKRDNSIIICDNSNLFYRGMPLRGILRDRKHLSKQGVFLFSENLREELDCA
;
A
#
# COMPACT_ATOMS: atom_id res chain seq x y z
N MET A 1 -13.98 -62.70 -69.57
CA MET A 1 -13.80 -61.23 -69.62
C MET A 1 -14.62 -60.47 -68.57
N ARG A 2 -15.95 -60.64 -68.45
CA ARG A 2 -16.78 -59.88 -67.48
C ARG A 2 -16.30 -59.90 -66.01
N LYS A 3 -15.93 -61.08 -65.46
CA LYS A 3 -15.40 -61.19 -64.08
C LYS A 3 -14.14 -60.35 -63.83
N ASN A 4 -13.24 -60.25 -64.80
CA ASN A 4 -12.02 -59.45 -64.65
C ASN A 4 -12.32 -57.95 -64.63
N LEU A 5 -13.35 -57.53 -65.37
CA LEU A 5 -13.82 -56.14 -65.37
C LEU A 5 -14.45 -55.76 -64.02
N GLU A 6 -15.32 -56.60 -63.47
CA GLU A 6 -15.92 -56.38 -62.14
C GLU A 6 -14.87 -56.32 -61.02
N ILE A 7 -13.86 -57.20 -61.07
CA ILE A 7 -12.74 -57.17 -60.11
C ILE A 7 -11.96 -55.86 -60.25
N SER A 8 -11.71 -55.40 -61.48
CA SER A 8 -11.01 -54.14 -61.74
C SER A 8 -11.81 -52.93 -61.22
N GLU A 9 -13.11 -52.89 -61.46
CA GLU A 9 -13.98 -51.81 -60.98
C GLU A 9 -14.05 -51.78 -59.45
N LYS A 10 -14.14 -52.95 -58.81
CA LYS A 10 -14.13 -53.04 -57.35
C LYS A 10 -12.80 -52.53 -56.77
N ARG A 11 -11.67 -52.92 -57.36
CA ARG A 11 -10.34 -52.42 -56.95
C ARG A 11 -10.21 -50.91 -57.15
N ASN A 12 -10.69 -50.37 -58.26
CA ASN A 12 -10.65 -48.92 -58.50
C ASN A 12 -11.47 -48.14 -57.46
N LYS A 13 -12.67 -48.63 -57.10
CA LYS A 13 -13.48 -48.02 -56.03
C LYS A 13 -12.78 -48.06 -54.68
N GLU A 14 -12.16 -49.19 -54.35
CA GLU A 14 -11.41 -49.37 -53.09
C GLU A 14 -10.19 -48.44 -53.03
N LEU A 15 -9.42 -48.33 -54.13
CA LEU A 15 -8.31 -47.39 -54.24
C LEU A 15 -8.77 -45.94 -54.11
N GLN A 16 -9.89 -45.57 -54.72
CA GLN A 16 -10.42 -44.21 -54.65
C GLN A 16 -10.88 -43.85 -53.22
N HIS A 17 -11.54 -44.77 -52.53
CA HIS A 17 -11.90 -44.58 -51.12
C HIS A 17 -10.67 -44.49 -50.20
N LEU A 18 -9.62 -45.30 -50.43
CA LEU A 18 -8.37 -45.20 -49.70
C LEU A 18 -7.66 -43.86 -49.95
N LEU A 19 -7.69 -43.36 -51.19
CA LEU A 19 -7.13 -42.06 -51.55
C LEU A 19 -7.87 -40.92 -50.83
N GLU A 20 -9.21 -40.91 -50.85
CA GLU A 20 -10.02 -39.92 -50.13
C GLU A 20 -9.76 -39.94 -48.63
N LYS A 21 -9.65 -41.14 -48.03
CA LYS A 21 -9.32 -41.30 -46.60
C LYS A 21 -7.91 -40.79 -46.29
N SER A 22 -6.94 -41.06 -47.16
CA SER A 22 -5.57 -40.54 -47.08
C SER A 22 -5.55 -39.01 -47.12
N GLU A 23 -6.24 -38.40 -48.09
CA GLU A 23 -6.32 -36.93 -48.21
C GLU A 23 -6.99 -36.29 -47.00
N GLN A 24 -8.08 -36.88 -46.50
CA GLN A 24 -8.75 -36.41 -45.29
C GLN A 24 -7.81 -36.48 -44.08
N ARG A 25 -7.06 -37.58 -43.93
CA ARG A 25 -6.09 -37.72 -42.85
C ARG A 25 -4.95 -36.71 -42.96
N CYS A 26 -4.47 -36.40 -44.17
CA CYS A 26 -3.48 -35.35 -44.38
C CYS A 26 -4.01 -33.97 -43.96
N LYS A 27 -5.27 -33.64 -44.25
CA LYS A 27 -5.90 -32.37 -43.82
C LYS A 27 -6.02 -32.28 -42.30
N GLU A 28 -6.41 -33.36 -41.63
CA GLU A 28 -6.46 -33.44 -40.17
C GLU A 28 -5.08 -33.20 -39.53
N LEU A 29 -4.05 -33.89 -40.03
CA LEU A 29 -2.68 -33.73 -39.53
C LEU A 29 -2.13 -32.32 -39.76
N GLN A 30 -2.43 -31.70 -40.90
CA GLN A 30 -2.07 -30.30 -41.17
C GLN A 30 -2.72 -29.35 -40.16
N HIS A 31 -4.00 -29.56 -39.84
CA HIS A 31 -4.71 -28.75 -38.86
C HIS A 31 -4.17 -28.97 -37.43
N GLU A 32 -3.90 -30.20 -37.03
CA GLU A 32 -3.25 -30.52 -35.75
C GLU A 32 -1.88 -29.85 -35.64
N CYS A 33 -1.04 -29.95 -36.68
CA CYS A 33 0.27 -29.31 -36.74
C CYS A 33 0.17 -27.78 -36.61
N GLY A 34 -0.78 -27.15 -37.30
CA GLY A 34 -1.06 -25.72 -37.17
C GLY A 34 -1.45 -25.30 -35.75
N ASN A 35 -2.30 -26.08 -35.09
CA ASN A 35 -2.67 -25.82 -33.68
C ASN A 35 -1.49 -25.97 -32.73
N HIS A 36 -0.63 -26.96 -32.95
CA HIS A 36 0.59 -27.15 -32.17
C HIS A 36 1.57 -25.99 -32.35
N LEU A 37 1.75 -25.48 -33.56
CA LEU A 37 2.58 -24.29 -33.84
C LEU A 37 2.06 -23.04 -33.11
N ILE A 38 0.75 -22.80 -33.13
CA ILE A 38 0.13 -21.68 -32.41
C ILE A 38 0.36 -21.83 -30.89
N LYS A 39 0.19 -23.05 -30.36
CA LYS A 39 0.44 -23.32 -28.93
C LYS A 39 1.90 -23.10 -28.57
N HIS A 40 2.83 -23.54 -29.42
CA HIS A 40 4.27 -23.34 -29.23
C HIS A 40 4.64 -21.86 -29.19
N SER A 41 4.21 -21.09 -30.20
CA SER A 41 4.45 -19.64 -30.26
C SER A 41 3.90 -18.90 -29.03
N LYS A 42 2.75 -19.32 -28.51
CA LYS A 42 2.19 -18.78 -27.26
C LYS A 42 3.06 -19.10 -26.04
N LEU A 43 3.59 -20.32 -25.95
CA LEU A 43 4.48 -20.72 -24.87
C LEU A 43 5.82 -19.96 -24.94
N GLU A 44 6.40 -19.79 -26.12
CA GLU A 44 7.63 -18.99 -26.31
C GLU A 44 7.42 -17.54 -25.86
N SER A 45 6.28 -16.94 -26.21
CA SER A 45 5.94 -15.59 -25.75
C SER A 45 5.81 -15.52 -24.22
N GLN A 46 5.26 -16.56 -23.59
CA GLN A 46 5.14 -16.62 -22.12
C GLN A 46 6.50 -16.79 -21.44
N ILE A 47 7.38 -17.62 -22.00
CA ILE A 47 8.76 -17.82 -21.51
C ILE A 47 9.51 -16.48 -21.56
N SER A 48 9.43 -15.76 -22.68
CA SER A 48 10.09 -14.46 -22.82
C SER A 48 9.63 -13.44 -21.76
N VAL A 49 8.33 -13.39 -21.44
CA VAL A 49 7.81 -12.52 -20.37
C VAL A 49 8.30 -12.94 -18.99
N LEU A 50 8.42 -14.25 -18.73
CA LEU A 50 8.95 -14.76 -17.47
C LEU A 50 10.44 -14.43 -17.32
N ASP A 51 11.24 -14.55 -18.39
CA ASP A 51 12.65 -14.20 -18.39
C ASP A 51 12.87 -12.71 -18.09
N GLU A 52 12.04 -11.82 -18.68
CA GLU A 52 12.08 -10.39 -18.35
C GLU A 52 11.77 -10.11 -16.87
N ARG A 53 10.78 -10.83 -16.30
CA ARG A 53 10.43 -10.73 -14.88
C ARG A 53 11.55 -11.21 -13.97
N ILE A 54 12.19 -12.34 -14.29
CA ILE A 54 13.33 -12.87 -13.55
C ILE A 54 14.49 -11.86 -13.59
N ASN A 55 14.86 -11.37 -14.77
CA ASN A 55 15.91 -10.37 -14.94
C ASN A 55 15.61 -9.05 -14.20
N CYS A 56 14.33 -8.67 -14.09
CA CYS A 56 13.93 -7.51 -13.30
C CYS A 56 14.09 -7.78 -11.79
N SER A 57 13.71 -8.96 -11.33
CA SER A 57 13.86 -9.40 -9.93
C SER A 57 15.33 -9.45 -9.52
N GLU A 58 16.21 -10.02 -10.35
CA GLU A 58 17.66 -10.10 -10.10
C GLU A 58 18.29 -8.72 -9.98
N ARG A 59 17.92 -7.78 -10.85
CA ARG A 59 18.38 -6.38 -10.76
C ARG A 59 17.93 -5.73 -9.45
N ARG A 60 16.70 -5.99 -9.01
CA ARG A 60 16.18 -5.49 -7.73
C ARG A 60 16.93 -6.09 -6.55
N TYR A 61 17.20 -7.40 -6.57
CA TYR A 61 17.97 -8.09 -5.54
C TYR A 61 19.40 -7.53 -5.44
N LYS A 62 20.07 -7.34 -6.58
CA LYS A 62 21.41 -6.74 -6.62
C LYS A 62 21.41 -5.33 -6.02
N HIS A 63 20.40 -4.52 -6.33
CA HIS A 63 20.28 -3.18 -5.74
C HIS A 63 20.10 -3.22 -4.22
N LEU A 64 19.19 -4.08 -3.71
CA LEU A 64 18.95 -4.25 -2.28
C LEU A 64 20.19 -4.77 -1.55
N SER A 65 20.94 -5.70 -2.14
CA SER A 65 22.21 -6.19 -1.59
C SER A 65 23.19 -5.04 -1.40
N THR A 66 23.31 -4.17 -2.41
CA THR A 66 24.21 -3.00 -2.33
C THR A 66 23.77 -2.02 -1.25
N GLU A 67 22.46 -1.81 -1.09
CA GLU A 67 21.89 -0.96 -0.03
C GLU A 67 22.16 -1.54 1.36
N MET A 68 22.02 -2.86 1.54
CA MET A 68 22.39 -3.54 2.78
C MET A 68 23.87 -3.35 3.14
N ASP A 69 24.78 -3.47 2.17
CA ASP A 69 26.21 -3.24 2.39
C ASP A 69 26.48 -1.80 2.87
N THR A 70 25.84 -0.80 2.25
CA THR A 70 25.96 0.60 2.70
C THR A 70 25.40 0.85 4.09
N LEU A 71 24.29 0.20 4.46
CA LEU A 71 23.75 0.30 5.80
C LEU A 71 24.66 -0.35 6.83
N GLN A 72 25.29 -1.47 6.48
CA GLN A 72 26.27 -2.15 7.34
C GLN A 72 27.51 -1.29 7.59
N GLU A 73 27.98 -0.56 6.58
CA GLU A 73 29.06 0.42 6.72
C GLU A 73 28.67 1.55 7.69
N VAL A 74 27.46 2.13 7.52
CA VAL A 74 26.95 3.19 8.41
C VAL A 74 26.81 2.70 9.86
N ILE A 75 26.36 1.46 10.08
CA ILE A 75 26.26 0.86 11.41
C ILE A 75 27.66 0.74 12.04
N THR A 76 28.64 0.28 11.26
CA THR A 76 30.04 0.16 11.72
C THR A 76 30.58 1.51 12.19
N VAL A 77 30.45 2.56 11.36
CA VAL A 77 30.90 3.93 11.72
C VAL A 77 30.18 4.45 12.96
N LYS A 78 28.87 4.21 13.09
CA LYS A 78 28.13 4.63 14.29
C LYS A 78 28.61 3.92 15.56
N ASN A 79 28.93 2.64 15.48
CA ASN A 79 29.45 1.88 16.61
C ASN A 79 30.82 2.41 17.04
N GLU A 80 31.70 2.78 16.10
CA GLU A 80 32.97 3.44 16.41
C GLU A 80 32.78 4.77 17.15
N ILE A 81 31.83 5.59 16.70
CA ILE A 81 31.48 6.86 17.37
C ILE A 81 30.95 6.61 18.79
N ILE A 82 30.10 5.60 18.99
CA ILE A 82 29.58 5.24 20.31
C ILE A 82 30.72 4.87 21.26
N VAL A 83 31.67 4.05 20.79
CA VAL A 83 32.84 3.64 21.60
C VAL A 83 33.70 4.86 22.00
N ASP A 84 33.93 5.79 21.08
CA ASP A 84 34.66 7.03 21.37
C ASP A 84 33.93 7.90 22.40
N GLN A 85 32.60 8.03 22.27
CA GLN A 85 31.78 8.76 23.23
C GLN A 85 31.79 8.11 24.62
N GLU A 86 31.71 6.79 24.72
CA GLU A 86 31.82 6.06 25.97
C GLU A 86 33.18 6.28 26.66
N HIS A 87 34.27 6.29 25.89
CA HIS A 87 35.59 6.60 26.40
C HIS A 87 35.66 8.04 26.95
N ARG A 88 35.11 9.01 26.22
CA ARG A 88 35.06 10.41 26.66
C ARG A 88 34.23 10.60 27.93
N ILE A 89 33.08 9.92 28.03
CA ILE A 89 32.25 9.93 29.25
C ILE A 89 33.05 9.41 30.44
N LYS A 90 33.74 8.27 30.29
CA LYS A 90 34.58 7.70 31.37
C LYS A 90 35.67 8.68 31.81
N SER A 91 36.33 9.37 30.87
CA SER A 91 37.35 10.37 31.18
C SER A 91 36.79 11.55 31.98
N LEU A 92 35.65 12.10 31.55
CA LEU A 92 34.99 13.21 32.24
C LEU A 92 34.50 12.80 33.63
N SER A 93 33.94 11.60 33.78
CA SER A 93 33.52 11.07 35.09
C SER A 93 34.71 11.01 36.06
N HIS A 94 35.88 10.55 35.60
CA HIS A 94 37.09 10.52 36.42
C HIS A 94 37.56 11.92 36.85
N GLU A 95 37.48 12.90 35.96
CA GLU A 95 37.81 14.31 36.26
C GLU A 95 36.85 14.93 37.29
N ILE A 96 35.55 14.66 37.15
CA ILE A 96 34.54 15.09 38.12
C ILE A 96 34.83 14.50 39.51
N THR A 97 35.19 13.22 39.60
CA THR A 97 35.56 12.61 40.88
C THR A 97 36.76 13.32 41.51
N LYS A 98 37.82 13.61 40.73
CA LYS A 98 38.99 14.35 41.23
C LYS A 98 38.65 15.75 41.75
N LEU A 99 37.80 16.48 41.03
CA LEU A 99 37.35 17.81 41.46
C LEU A 99 36.50 17.73 42.73
N HIS A 100 35.64 16.71 42.84
CA HIS A 100 34.83 16.48 44.02
C HIS A 100 35.69 16.19 45.26
N ASP A 101 36.69 15.32 45.13
CA ASP A 101 37.63 15.00 46.21
C ASP A 101 38.42 16.24 46.65
N SER A 102 38.86 17.05 45.69
CA SER A 102 39.57 18.31 45.96
C SER A 102 38.71 19.31 46.74
N LEU A 103 37.44 19.45 46.35
CA LEU A 103 36.47 20.32 47.04
C LEU A 103 36.22 19.84 48.47
N ILE A 104 36.12 18.53 48.70
CA ILE A 104 35.99 17.95 50.04
C ILE A 104 37.21 18.31 50.89
N GLN A 105 38.43 18.16 50.37
CA GLN A 105 39.65 18.51 51.08
C GLN A 105 39.71 19.99 51.45
N GLU A 106 39.34 20.87 50.52
CA GLU A 106 39.29 22.32 50.76
C GLU A 106 38.26 22.68 51.84
N LYS A 107 37.09 22.05 51.83
CA LYS A 107 36.05 22.24 52.85
C LYS A 107 36.51 21.78 54.24
N ILE A 108 37.22 20.64 54.31
CA ILE A 108 37.82 20.17 55.56
C ILE A 108 38.87 21.18 56.05
N HIS A 109 39.72 21.69 55.16
CA HIS A 109 40.73 22.69 55.52
C HIS A 109 40.10 23.99 56.03
N ALA A 110 39.06 24.49 55.36
CA ALA A 110 38.35 25.71 55.78
C ALA A 110 37.75 25.55 57.19
N SER A 111 37.10 24.41 57.47
CA SER A 111 36.51 24.14 58.79
C SER A 111 37.54 24.12 59.94
N ARG A 112 38.78 23.70 59.67
CA ARG A 112 39.86 23.69 60.68
C ARG A 112 40.41 25.09 60.98
N VAL A 113 40.36 26.01 60.03
CA VAL A 113 40.83 27.38 60.21
C VAL A 113 39.86 28.17 61.10
N ASP A 114 38.55 27.94 60.98
CA ASP A 114 37.54 28.59 61.82
C ASP A 114 37.62 28.15 63.30
N ASP A 115 37.91 26.88 63.57
CA ASP A 115 38.11 26.39 64.95
C ASP A 115 39.36 27.03 65.62
N SER A 116 40.39 27.38 64.84
CA SER A 116 41.60 28.06 65.36
C SER A 116 41.38 29.53 65.71
N LEU A 117 40.37 30.18 65.12
CA LEU A 117 39.99 31.58 65.40
C LEU A 117 39.05 31.71 66.62
N PHE A 118 38.37 30.64 67.01
CA PHE A 118 37.50 30.62 68.19
C PHE A 118 38.25 30.48 69.53
N GLU A 119 39.52 30.08 69.52
CA GLU A 119 40.34 29.97 70.74
C GLU A 119 40.93 31.31 71.23
N CYS A 120 40.81 32.40 70.47
CA CYS A 120 41.25 33.75 70.88
C CYS A 120 40.12 34.70 71.31
N ALA A 121 38.85 34.27 71.29
CA ALA A 121 37.71 35.13 71.65
C ALA A 121 36.88 34.55 72.81
N ALA A 122 37.55 34.07 73.86
CA ALA A 122 36.90 33.79 75.13
C ALA A 122 36.83 35.05 75.99
N PHE A 123 35.92 35.99 75.72
CA PHE A 123 35.31 36.82 76.76
C PHE A 123 33.98 37.47 76.30
N SER A 124 32.95 37.24 77.11
CA SER A 124 31.61 37.82 77.12
C SER A 124 30.52 37.15 76.27
N THR A 125 29.55 36.59 77.00
CA THR A 125 28.18 36.29 76.56
C THR A 125 27.37 37.61 76.55
N PRO A 126 26.21 37.75 75.85
CA PRO A 126 24.97 37.05 76.24
C PRO A 126 24.03 36.60 75.10
N LYS A 127 23.22 35.58 75.44
CA LYS A 127 21.86 35.26 74.96
C LYS A 127 21.33 36.02 73.72
N SER A 128 20.88 35.28 72.70
CA SER A 128 19.45 35.10 72.36
C SER A 128 19.20 34.64 70.92
N ARG A 129 18.01 34.02 70.75
CA ARG A 129 17.21 33.84 69.52
C ARG A 129 17.58 32.72 68.54
N LEU A 130 16.87 31.60 68.74
CA LEU A 130 15.92 31.00 67.79
C LEU A 130 15.83 31.74 66.44
N LEU A 131 16.22 31.08 65.34
CA LEU A 131 15.48 31.12 64.08
C LEU A 131 15.65 29.81 63.32
N HIS A 132 14.49 29.24 62.96
CA HIS A 132 14.29 28.15 62.03
C HIS A 132 14.73 28.52 60.60
N SER A 133 15.33 27.58 59.88
CA SER A 133 15.31 27.55 58.41
C SER A 133 15.50 26.09 57.96
N ASN A 134 14.40 25.36 57.79
CA ASN A 134 13.67 25.16 56.53
C ASN A 134 14.47 24.38 55.46
N ILE A 135 14.08 23.10 55.40
CA ILE A 135 14.24 22.14 54.33
C ILE A 135 13.74 22.75 53.01
N LEU A 136 14.59 22.73 51.98
CA LEU A 136 14.22 23.03 50.60
C LEU A 136 14.48 21.79 49.75
N THR A 137 13.42 21.00 49.56
CA THR A 137 13.29 20.03 48.49
C THR A 137 12.99 20.76 47.18
N PRO A 138 13.62 20.38 46.04
CA PRO A 138 13.25 20.96 44.76
C PRO A 138 11.96 20.31 44.24
N HIS A 139 10.91 21.12 44.13
CA HIS A 139 9.67 20.80 43.45
C HIS A 139 9.90 20.99 41.94
N VAL A 140 10.01 19.90 41.20
CA VAL A 140 9.91 19.93 39.73
C VAL A 140 8.43 20.11 39.40
N THR A 141 8.08 21.21 38.76
CA THR A 141 6.75 21.45 38.19
C THR A 141 6.88 21.37 36.67
N GLU A 142 6.05 20.50 36.09
CA GLU A 142 5.83 20.37 34.66
C GLU A 142 5.08 21.62 34.16
N GLU A 143 5.72 22.42 33.32
CA GLU A 143 5.01 23.44 32.54
C GLU A 143 4.55 22.83 31.20
N GLU A 144 3.24 22.61 31.10
CA GLU A 144 2.52 22.41 29.85
C GLU A 144 2.51 23.71 29.04
N ASP A 145 3.22 23.74 27.91
CA ASP A 145 3.15 24.84 26.95
C ASP A 145 2.18 24.48 25.81
N LYS A 146 0.95 25.04 25.89
CA LYS A 146 -0.05 25.02 24.81
C LYS A 146 -0.13 26.40 24.16
N PRO A 147 0.12 26.54 22.84
CA PRO A 147 -0.34 27.69 22.11
C PRO A 147 -1.70 27.43 21.47
N ASN A 148 -2.69 28.17 21.95
CA ASN A 148 -3.97 28.43 21.30
C ASN A 148 -3.74 29.13 19.95
N HIS A 149 -4.20 28.54 18.84
CA HIS A 149 -4.40 29.28 17.60
C HIS A 149 -5.89 29.31 17.22
N VAL A 150 -6.42 30.53 17.35
CA VAL A 150 -7.75 30.97 16.94
C VAL A 150 -7.81 31.00 15.40
N HIS A 151 -8.76 30.27 14.83
CA HIS A 151 -9.17 30.41 13.43
C HIS A 151 -10.10 31.63 13.26
N PRO A 152 -9.89 32.49 12.24
CA PRO A 152 -10.93 33.37 11.76
C PRO A 152 -11.87 32.62 10.79
N LYS A 153 -13.17 32.74 11.05
CA LYS A 153 -14.26 32.40 10.14
C LYS A 153 -14.20 33.32 8.92
N HIS A 154 -14.30 32.74 7.72
CA HIS A 154 -14.67 33.50 6.53
C HIS A 154 -15.94 32.89 5.94
N ASP A 155 -16.99 33.68 6.01
CA ASP A 155 -18.29 33.45 5.40
C ASP A 155 -18.21 33.58 3.87
N ASN A 156 -18.93 32.67 3.22
CA ASN A 156 -19.37 32.67 1.83
C ASN A 156 -20.24 33.93 1.56
N PRO A 157 -20.40 34.48 0.33
CA PRO A 157 -21.25 33.81 -0.66
C PRO A 157 -20.98 34.19 -2.15
N ASN A 158 -21.80 33.61 -3.05
CA ASN A 158 -21.97 33.85 -4.50
C ASN A 158 -21.42 32.70 -5.37
N GLN A 159 -22.16 32.14 -6.33
CA GLN A 159 -23.39 32.60 -6.98
C GLN A 159 -24.03 31.44 -7.74
N ASP A 160 -25.36 31.35 -7.61
CA ASP A 160 -26.23 30.68 -8.56
C ASP A 160 -26.03 31.18 -9.99
N LYS A 161 -26.16 30.29 -10.98
CA LYS A 161 -26.89 30.58 -12.22
C LYS A 161 -27.29 29.30 -12.98
N PRO A 162 -28.39 29.36 -13.78
CA PRO A 162 -29.25 28.22 -14.07
C PRO A 162 -29.10 27.62 -15.49
N LYS A 163 -29.75 26.46 -15.62
CA LYS A 163 -30.32 25.76 -16.80
C LYS A 163 -30.21 26.43 -18.17
N GLN A 164 -29.86 25.62 -19.17
CA GLN A 164 -30.37 25.76 -20.53
C GLN A 164 -30.80 24.41 -21.11
N ASP A 165 -32.09 24.36 -21.43
CA ASP A 165 -32.77 23.37 -22.28
C ASP A 165 -32.38 23.51 -23.75
N LYS A 166 -32.89 22.51 -24.51
CA LYS A 166 -33.04 22.39 -25.98
C LYS A 166 -31.95 21.49 -26.60
N HIS A 167 -32.24 20.48 -27.42
CA HIS A 167 -33.29 20.39 -28.44
C HIS A 167 -33.68 18.95 -28.78
N ASP A 168 -34.98 18.80 -28.95
CA ASP A 168 -35.75 17.74 -29.59
C ASP A 168 -35.36 17.56 -31.07
N LYS A 169 -35.09 16.32 -31.51
CA LYS A 169 -35.21 15.89 -32.91
C LYS A 169 -35.67 14.43 -33.00
N THR A 170 -36.93 14.31 -33.36
CA THR A 170 -37.67 13.14 -33.79
C THR A 170 -37.19 12.60 -35.16
N LYS A 171 -37.61 11.34 -35.42
CA LYS A 171 -37.79 10.63 -36.70
C LYS A 171 -36.64 9.74 -37.20
N HIS A 172 -36.82 8.42 -37.08
CA HIS A 172 -37.43 7.61 -38.15
C HIS A 172 -37.55 6.13 -37.74
N ASP A 173 -38.79 5.70 -37.53
CA ASP A 173 -39.15 4.29 -37.47
C ASP A 173 -39.02 3.63 -38.85
N LYS A 174 -38.33 2.49 -38.89
CA LYS A 174 -38.48 1.47 -39.95
C LYS A 174 -38.91 0.17 -39.29
N PRO A 175 -40.01 -0.47 -39.73
CA PRO A 175 -40.43 -1.74 -39.17
C PRO A 175 -39.46 -2.84 -39.63
N LYS A 176 -38.68 -3.40 -38.70
CA LYS A 176 -37.92 -4.62 -38.95
C LYS A 176 -38.81 -5.83 -38.69
N HIS A 177 -38.99 -6.59 -39.76
CA HIS A 177 -39.61 -7.90 -39.84
C HIS A 177 -39.12 -8.80 -38.69
N VAL A 178 -40.04 -9.20 -37.81
CA VAL A 178 -39.79 -10.15 -36.72
C VAL A 178 -39.78 -11.56 -37.33
N GLN A 179 -38.59 -12.13 -37.51
CA GLN A 179 -38.43 -13.58 -37.62
C GLN A 179 -38.41 -14.18 -36.20
N PRO A 180 -39.08 -15.32 -35.96
CA PRO A 180 -39.05 -15.98 -34.67
C PRO A 180 -37.62 -16.45 -34.36
N LYS A 181 -37.03 -15.88 -33.30
CA LYS A 181 -35.75 -16.33 -32.77
C LYS A 181 -35.90 -17.77 -32.29
N GLN A 182 -35.24 -18.69 -32.97
CA GLN A 182 -34.98 -20.02 -32.45
C GLN A 182 -34.28 -19.91 -31.08
N PRO A 183 -34.57 -20.80 -30.11
CA PRO A 183 -33.93 -20.77 -28.81
C PRO A 183 -32.44 -21.08 -28.97
N LEU A 184 -31.62 -20.03 -28.83
CA LEU A 184 -30.18 -20.15 -28.72
C LEU A 184 -29.88 -21.01 -27.47
N ARG A 185 -29.42 -22.23 -27.73
CA ARG A 185 -28.75 -23.11 -26.75
C ARG A 185 -27.82 -22.26 -25.88
N GLY A 186 -28.04 -22.32 -24.57
CA GLY A 186 -27.34 -21.53 -23.58
C GLY A 186 -25.83 -21.63 -23.74
N ARG A 187 -25.21 -20.57 -24.25
CA ARG A 187 -23.84 -20.23 -23.85
C ARG A 187 -23.92 -19.97 -22.35
N GLN A 188 -23.25 -20.80 -21.55
CA GLN A 188 -22.88 -20.40 -20.21
C GLN A 188 -22.00 -19.16 -20.36
N GLU A 189 -22.61 -17.97 -20.32
CA GLU A 189 -21.86 -16.75 -20.10
C GLU A 189 -21.18 -16.92 -18.75
N HIS A 190 -19.85 -17.05 -18.76
CA HIS A 190 -19.07 -17.00 -17.54
C HIS A 190 -19.45 -15.72 -16.81
N ARG A 191 -20.21 -15.86 -15.72
CA ARG A 191 -20.58 -14.73 -14.87
C ARG A 191 -19.28 -14.10 -14.37
N ARG A 192 -19.11 -12.82 -14.69
CA ARG A 192 -17.95 -12.05 -14.24
C ARG A 192 -18.00 -11.92 -12.72
N LYS A 193 -16.84 -12.06 -12.10
CA LYS A 193 -16.70 -11.88 -10.66
C LYS A 193 -17.01 -10.43 -10.28
N GLN A 194 -17.75 -10.22 -9.18
CA GLN A 194 -18.17 -8.88 -8.75
C GLN A 194 -17.12 -8.24 -7.83
N VAL A 195 -16.61 -7.06 -8.19
CA VAL A 195 -15.58 -6.34 -7.42
C VAL A 195 -16.09 -4.95 -7.03
N LEU A 196 -16.06 -4.65 -5.74
CA LEU A 196 -16.37 -3.32 -5.22
C LEU A 196 -15.06 -2.60 -4.87
N PHE A 197 -14.75 -1.51 -5.57
CA PHE A 197 -13.53 -0.74 -5.36
C PHE A 197 -13.85 0.59 -4.68
N ILE A 198 -13.54 0.69 -3.39
CA ILE A 198 -13.77 1.86 -2.55
C ILE A 198 -12.43 2.58 -2.32
N GLY A 199 -12.38 3.88 -2.58
CA GLY A 199 -11.16 4.63 -2.37
C GLY A 199 -11.27 6.13 -2.60
N THR A 200 -10.14 6.82 -2.42
CA THR A 200 -10.07 8.28 -2.50
C THR A 200 -10.05 8.82 -3.95
N SER A 201 -9.75 10.10 -4.14
CA SER A 201 -9.70 10.75 -5.46
C SER A 201 -8.79 10.04 -6.49
N ASN A 202 -7.77 9.29 -6.05
CA ASN A 202 -6.87 8.58 -6.96
C ASN A 202 -7.57 7.46 -7.76
N ILE A 203 -8.63 6.84 -7.24
CA ILE A 203 -9.31 5.73 -7.93
C ILE A 203 -10.15 6.20 -9.13
N LYS A 204 -10.49 7.49 -9.18
CA LYS A 204 -11.32 8.07 -10.25
C LYS A 204 -10.68 7.84 -11.61
N TYR A 205 -9.35 7.90 -11.66
CA TYR A 205 -8.55 7.78 -12.88
C TYR A 205 -8.19 6.34 -13.25
N VAL A 206 -8.39 5.37 -12.33
CA VAL A 206 -8.18 3.94 -12.63
C VAL A 206 -9.25 3.45 -13.59
N SER A 207 -8.84 2.95 -14.75
CA SER A 207 -9.77 2.40 -15.75
C SER A 207 -10.30 1.05 -15.28
N CYS A 208 -11.63 0.93 -15.09
CA CYS A 208 -12.24 -0.35 -14.73
C CYS A 208 -11.97 -1.42 -15.77
N ARG A 209 -11.95 -1.07 -17.07
CA ARG A 209 -11.66 -2.03 -18.14
C ARG A 209 -10.23 -2.58 -18.05
N TYR A 210 -9.31 -1.75 -17.60
CA TYR A 210 -7.92 -2.12 -17.43
C TYR A 210 -7.72 -3.03 -16.22
N LEU A 211 -8.29 -2.63 -15.07
CA LEU A 211 -8.24 -3.40 -13.82
C LEU A 211 -8.97 -4.74 -13.93
N ALA A 212 -10.16 -4.75 -14.56
CA ALA A 212 -11.08 -5.88 -14.53
C ALA A 212 -10.90 -6.89 -15.68
N GLY A 213 -10.29 -6.44 -16.78
CA GLY A 213 -10.26 -7.19 -18.03
C GLY A 213 -11.64 -7.70 -18.45
N LYS A 214 -11.72 -8.99 -18.82
CA LYS A 214 -13.01 -9.68 -19.11
C LYS A 214 -13.54 -10.49 -17.92
N ARG A 215 -12.76 -10.63 -16.84
CA ARG A 215 -13.03 -11.54 -15.72
C ARG A 215 -13.88 -10.89 -14.64
N TYR A 216 -13.67 -9.61 -14.39
CA TYR A 216 -14.29 -8.88 -13.29
C TYR A 216 -15.31 -7.86 -13.81
N TYR A 217 -16.29 -7.57 -12.97
CA TYR A 217 -17.13 -6.39 -13.07
C TYR A 217 -16.82 -5.49 -11.86
N VAL A 218 -16.25 -4.31 -12.13
CA VAL A 218 -15.79 -3.40 -11.07
C VAL A 218 -16.77 -2.25 -10.89
N HIS A 219 -17.37 -2.16 -9.71
CA HIS A 219 -18.11 -0.99 -9.24
C HIS A 219 -17.19 -0.11 -8.39
N LYS A 220 -17.04 1.16 -8.75
CA LYS A 220 -16.17 2.11 -8.01
C LYS A 220 -17.00 3.06 -7.17
N GLU A 221 -16.57 3.28 -5.93
CA GLU A 221 -17.16 4.26 -5.03
C GLU A 221 -16.08 5.15 -4.43
N THR A 222 -16.29 6.47 -4.45
CA THR A 222 -15.34 7.39 -3.81
C THR A 222 -15.71 7.64 -2.36
N LYS A 223 -14.80 7.30 -1.45
CA LYS A 223 -14.86 7.62 -0.01
C LYS A 223 -13.50 8.16 0.41
N TYR A 224 -13.48 9.29 1.12
CA TYR A 224 -12.25 10.03 1.38
C TYR A 224 -11.56 9.61 2.67
N THR A 225 -12.26 8.97 3.59
CA THR A 225 -11.69 8.47 4.85
C THR A 225 -12.10 7.01 5.09
N ILE A 226 -11.41 6.35 6.02
CA ILE A 226 -11.75 4.99 6.44
C ILE A 226 -13.15 4.97 7.09
N ASP A 227 -13.49 5.98 7.89
CA ASP A 227 -14.80 6.05 8.57
C ASP A 227 -15.96 6.18 7.56
N GLU A 228 -15.79 7.01 6.52
CA GLU A 228 -16.78 7.13 5.44
C GLU A 228 -16.98 5.81 4.68
N ALA A 229 -15.91 5.04 4.50
CA ALA A 229 -15.99 3.73 3.87
C ALA A 229 -16.67 2.70 4.78
N THR A 230 -16.40 2.72 6.08
CA THR A 230 -17.05 1.86 7.07
C THR A 230 -18.56 2.09 7.09
N GLU A 231 -18.99 3.35 7.12
CA GLU A 231 -20.42 3.71 7.05
C GLU A 231 -21.05 3.25 5.73
N TYR A 232 -20.35 3.47 4.61
CA TYR A 232 -20.83 3.02 3.29
C TYR A 232 -21.03 1.52 3.23
N VAL A 233 -20.09 0.72 3.74
CA VAL A 233 -20.19 -0.74 3.78
C VAL A 233 -21.36 -1.16 4.66
N ARG A 234 -21.47 -0.60 5.87
CA ARG A 234 -22.57 -0.88 6.80
C ARG A 234 -23.95 -0.65 6.16
N ASN A 235 -24.09 0.41 5.37
CA ASN A 235 -25.34 0.80 4.70
C ASN A 235 -25.44 0.32 3.24
N TYR A 236 -24.51 -0.55 2.81
CA TYR A 236 -24.49 -1.07 1.44
C TYR A 236 -25.67 -2.02 1.17
N ASP A 237 -26.71 -1.54 0.51
CA ASP A 237 -27.94 -2.32 0.24
C ASP A 237 -28.16 -2.60 -1.25
N LYS A 238 -27.09 -2.58 -2.05
CA LYS A 238 -27.19 -2.91 -3.48
C LYS A 238 -27.30 -4.43 -3.66
N ASP A 239 -28.04 -4.85 -4.68
CA ASP A 239 -28.16 -6.27 -5.09
C ASP A 239 -26.84 -6.94 -5.48
N MET A 240 -25.78 -6.14 -5.65
CA MET A 240 -24.44 -6.62 -5.94
C MET A 240 -23.82 -7.25 -4.69
N LYS A 241 -23.58 -8.56 -4.71
CA LYS A 241 -22.79 -9.26 -3.70
C LYS A 241 -21.33 -9.30 -4.15
N PRO A 242 -20.44 -8.45 -3.61
CA PRO A 242 -19.05 -8.46 -4.03
C PRO A 242 -18.36 -9.76 -3.59
N GLU A 243 -17.55 -10.32 -4.49
CA GLU A 243 -16.63 -11.41 -4.18
C GLU A 243 -15.29 -10.86 -3.68
N ILE A 244 -14.95 -9.64 -4.10
CA ILE A 244 -13.74 -8.94 -3.67
C ILE A 244 -14.09 -7.47 -3.40
N ILE A 245 -13.64 -6.95 -2.27
CA ILE A 245 -13.68 -5.51 -1.97
C ILE A 245 -12.26 -4.97 -1.92
N ILE A 246 -11.98 -3.92 -2.70
CA ILE A 246 -10.68 -3.24 -2.71
C ILE A 246 -10.82 -1.93 -1.94
N TYR A 247 -9.97 -1.73 -0.93
CA TYR A 247 -9.89 -0.49 -0.14
C TYR A 247 -8.62 0.30 -0.47
N HIS A 248 -8.79 1.55 -0.91
CA HIS A 248 -7.70 2.50 -1.14
C HIS A 248 -7.98 3.85 -0.45
N LEU A 249 -7.78 3.90 0.88
CA LEU A 249 -8.32 4.95 1.77
C LEU A 249 -7.29 5.70 2.62
N LEU A 250 -6.07 5.17 2.75
CA LEU A 250 -5.13 5.54 3.81
C LEU A 250 -4.64 7.01 3.76
N CYS A 251 -4.53 7.58 2.56
CA CYS A 251 -3.76 8.81 2.34
C CYS A 251 -4.36 10.07 2.98
N ASN A 252 -5.64 10.10 3.33
CA ASN A 252 -6.26 11.26 3.98
C ASN A 252 -6.28 11.12 5.50
N ASP A 253 -6.53 9.92 6.03
CA ASP A 253 -6.48 9.67 7.47
C ASP A 253 -5.07 9.88 8.04
N ILE A 254 -4.02 9.61 7.27
CA ILE A 254 -2.64 9.85 7.72
C ILE A 254 -2.30 11.33 7.94
N GLU A 255 -3.00 12.26 7.28
CA GLU A 255 -2.83 13.70 7.54
C GLU A 255 -3.37 14.08 8.93
N LYS A 256 -4.27 13.28 9.52
CA LYS A 256 -5.08 13.67 10.69
C LYS A 256 -4.92 12.75 11.90
N SER A 257 -4.47 11.51 11.71
CA SER A 257 -4.45 10.48 12.73
C SER A 257 -3.06 9.84 12.86
N SER A 258 -2.76 9.23 14.00
CA SER A 258 -1.55 8.42 14.18
C SER A 258 -1.65 7.08 13.43
N ASN A 259 -0.51 6.42 13.18
CA ASN A 259 -0.51 5.12 12.48
C ASN A 259 -1.31 4.05 13.25
N ALA A 260 -1.20 4.04 14.59
CA ALA A 260 -1.96 3.12 15.44
C ALA A 260 -3.48 3.33 15.33
N GLN A 261 -3.93 4.59 15.28
CA GLN A 261 -5.35 4.91 15.08
C GLN A 261 -5.84 4.45 13.71
N ILE A 262 -5.02 4.64 12.67
CA ILE A 262 -5.37 4.21 11.31
C ILE A 262 -5.46 2.69 11.22
N LEU A 263 -4.51 1.98 11.84
CA LEU A 263 -4.52 0.52 11.91
C LEU A 263 -5.79 0.01 12.61
N ALA A 264 -6.17 0.60 13.75
CA ALA A 264 -7.41 0.26 14.45
C ALA A 264 -8.66 0.52 13.60
N LYS A 265 -8.71 1.63 12.86
CA LYS A 265 -9.80 1.92 11.91
C LYS A 265 -9.86 0.91 10.76
N CYS A 266 -8.71 0.52 10.21
CA CYS A 266 -8.64 -0.53 9.19
C CYS A 266 -9.16 -1.87 9.73
N GLN A 267 -8.78 -2.26 10.94
CA GLN A 267 -9.29 -3.47 11.59
C GLN A 267 -10.82 -3.42 11.74
N HIS A 268 -11.35 -2.31 12.24
CA HIS A 268 -12.79 -2.14 12.38
C HIS A 268 -13.51 -2.23 11.03
N LEU A 269 -12.96 -1.61 9.98
CA LEU A 269 -13.50 -1.71 8.62
C LEU A 269 -13.49 -3.16 8.11
N THR A 270 -12.41 -3.91 8.31
CA THR A 270 -12.33 -5.32 7.91
C THR A 270 -13.34 -6.18 8.66
N ASP A 271 -13.53 -5.95 9.96
CA ASP A 271 -14.51 -6.68 10.77
C ASP A 271 -15.94 -6.46 10.27
N ILE A 272 -16.32 -5.19 10.03
CA ILE A 272 -17.62 -4.83 9.46
C ILE A 272 -17.82 -5.43 8.07
N THR A 273 -16.74 -5.49 7.27
CA THR A 273 -16.79 -6.08 5.93
C THR A 273 -17.01 -7.59 6.00
N ASN A 274 -16.32 -8.29 6.89
CA ASN A 274 -16.44 -9.73 7.07
C ASN A 274 -17.81 -10.11 7.66
N GLU A 275 -18.36 -9.30 8.57
CA GLU A 275 -19.71 -9.49 9.09
C GLU A 275 -20.75 -9.37 7.97
N LYS A 276 -20.65 -8.32 7.13
CA LYS A 276 -21.63 -8.05 6.09
C LYS A 276 -21.49 -8.95 4.86
N PHE A 277 -20.26 -9.31 4.50
CA PHE A 277 -19.94 -10.13 3.34
C PHE A 277 -18.99 -11.29 3.71
N PRO A 278 -19.47 -12.32 4.43
CA PRO A 278 -18.61 -13.38 4.98
C PRO A 278 -17.81 -14.20 3.96
N SER A 279 -18.25 -14.22 2.70
CA SER A 279 -17.57 -14.93 1.60
C SER A 279 -16.67 -14.04 0.75
N CYS A 280 -16.57 -12.74 1.07
CA CYS A 280 -15.82 -11.77 0.29
C CYS A 280 -14.34 -11.78 0.71
N LYS A 281 -13.43 -11.73 -0.28
CA LYS A 281 -12.03 -11.38 0.01
C LYS A 281 -11.88 -9.87 0.13
N ILE A 282 -11.00 -9.42 1.01
CA ILE A 282 -10.69 -8.00 1.18
C ILE A 282 -9.31 -7.75 0.62
N MET A 283 -9.15 -6.73 -0.22
CA MET A 283 -7.86 -6.26 -0.69
C MET A 283 -7.59 -4.87 -0.11
N ILE A 284 -6.52 -4.74 0.67
CA ILE A 284 -6.06 -3.45 1.19
C ILE A 284 -4.93 -2.94 0.30
N SER A 285 -5.20 -1.86 -0.42
CA SER A 285 -4.20 -1.14 -1.20
C SER A 285 -3.38 -0.24 -0.28
N LEU A 286 -2.09 -0.53 -0.17
CA LEU A 286 -1.17 0.25 0.65
C LEU A 286 -1.01 1.68 0.14
N GLY A 287 -0.59 2.57 1.03
CA GLY A 287 -0.57 4.00 0.81
C GLY A 287 0.39 4.42 -0.31
N LEU A 288 -0.02 5.46 -1.04
CA LEU A 288 0.72 5.99 -2.18
C LEU A 288 1.69 7.11 -1.75
N PRO A 289 2.79 7.28 -2.49
CA PRO A 289 3.73 8.37 -2.23
C PRO A 289 3.11 9.74 -2.53
N ARG A 290 3.57 10.77 -1.81
CA ARG A 290 3.23 12.18 -2.03
C ARG A 290 4.50 13.05 -2.13
N GLY A 291 4.35 14.28 -2.60
CA GLY A 291 5.44 15.25 -2.72
C GLY A 291 5.96 15.82 -1.38
N ASP A 292 5.70 15.14 -0.26
CA ASP A 292 6.12 15.52 1.10
C ASP A 292 6.88 14.36 1.76
N ARG A 293 8.14 14.63 2.14
CA ARG A 293 9.03 13.65 2.77
C ARG A 293 8.52 13.18 4.13
N LYS A 294 7.97 14.07 4.97
CA LYS A 294 7.45 13.68 6.29
C LYS A 294 6.23 12.79 6.14
N PHE A 295 5.35 13.12 5.20
CA PHE A 295 4.23 12.27 4.82
C PHE A 295 4.69 10.88 4.38
N ASN A 296 5.69 10.80 3.49
CA ASN A 296 6.15 9.50 2.97
C ASN A 296 6.84 8.64 4.05
N LEU A 297 7.55 9.25 4.99
CA LEU A 297 8.11 8.49 6.11
C LEU A 297 6.98 7.81 6.90
N ARG A 298 5.93 8.56 7.22
CA ARG A 298 4.78 8.03 7.96
C ARG A 298 4.01 6.97 7.17
N ILE A 299 3.80 7.17 5.86
CA ILE A 299 3.07 6.20 5.02
C ILE A 299 3.86 4.90 4.89
N ASN A 300 5.20 4.96 4.80
CA ASN A 300 6.03 3.76 4.73
C ASN A 300 5.95 2.95 6.03
N THR A 301 6.02 3.61 7.18
CA THR A 301 5.82 2.94 8.48
C THR A 301 4.43 2.29 8.55
N LEU A 302 3.37 3.03 8.20
CA LEU A 302 2.01 2.49 8.21
C LEU A 302 1.85 1.29 7.25
N ASN A 303 2.46 1.35 6.07
CA ASN A 303 2.43 0.26 5.10
C ASN A 303 3.07 -1.02 5.64
N ILE A 304 4.21 -0.90 6.34
CA ILE A 304 4.87 -2.02 7.01
C ILE A 304 3.99 -2.56 8.15
N ASP A 305 3.41 -1.67 8.96
CA ASP A 305 2.52 -2.06 10.06
C ASP A 305 1.31 -2.85 9.55
N LEU A 306 0.65 -2.38 8.49
CA LEU A 306 -0.48 -3.07 7.84
C LEU A 306 -0.09 -4.43 7.24
N GLN A 307 1.06 -4.49 6.56
CA GLN A 307 1.58 -5.76 6.03
C GLN A 307 1.80 -6.78 7.13
N ASN A 308 2.43 -6.37 8.23
CA ASN A 308 2.70 -7.24 9.37
C ASN A 308 1.43 -7.68 10.09
N HIS A 309 0.49 -6.75 10.27
CA HIS A 309 -0.78 -6.98 10.96
C HIS A 309 -1.64 -8.03 10.25
N TYR A 310 -1.73 -7.96 8.92
CA TYR A 310 -2.56 -8.87 8.12
C TYR A 310 -1.80 -10.05 7.51
N LYS A 311 -0.50 -10.22 7.80
CA LYS A 311 0.37 -11.24 7.18
C LYS A 311 -0.18 -12.68 7.26
N ARG A 312 -0.96 -12.99 8.29
CA ARG A 312 -1.48 -14.34 8.57
C ARG A 312 -2.96 -14.51 8.21
N ASP A 313 -3.63 -13.46 7.75
CA ASP A 313 -5.05 -13.50 7.42
C ASP A 313 -5.25 -13.81 5.94
N ASN A 314 -5.64 -15.04 5.63
CA ASN A 314 -5.86 -15.49 4.25
C ASN A 314 -7.09 -14.85 3.58
N SER A 315 -7.97 -14.19 4.34
CA SER A 315 -9.12 -13.46 3.80
C SER A 315 -8.73 -12.07 3.29
N ILE A 316 -7.54 -11.58 3.68
CA ILE A 316 -7.05 -10.24 3.39
C ILE A 316 -5.83 -10.33 2.47
N ILE A 317 -5.92 -9.65 1.33
CA ILE A 317 -4.86 -9.48 0.35
C ILE A 317 -4.25 -8.10 0.54
N ILE A 318 -2.94 -8.03 0.71
CA ILE A 318 -2.23 -6.75 0.77
C ILE A 318 -1.67 -6.43 -0.62
N CYS A 319 -2.15 -5.34 -1.21
CA CYS A 319 -1.61 -4.84 -2.47
C CYS A 319 -0.51 -3.80 -2.21
N ASP A 320 0.73 -4.25 -2.41
CA ASP A 320 1.93 -3.42 -2.26
C ASP A 320 2.10 -2.45 -3.44
N ASN A 321 2.42 -1.20 -3.11
CA ASN A 321 2.67 -0.11 -4.05
C ASN A 321 4.12 0.39 -3.97
N SER A 322 5.04 -0.43 -3.44
CA SER A 322 6.46 -0.09 -3.25
C SER A 322 7.18 0.32 -4.54
N ASN A 323 6.76 -0.18 -5.70
CA ASN A 323 7.32 0.21 -7.01
C ASN A 323 7.01 1.67 -7.41
N LEU A 324 6.10 2.35 -6.71
CA LEU A 324 5.86 3.78 -6.84
C LEU A 324 6.84 4.61 -5.98
N PHE A 325 7.62 3.98 -5.11
CA PHE A 325 8.62 4.65 -4.29
C PHE A 325 10.02 4.48 -4.88
N TYR A 326 10.87 5.48 -4.67
CA TYR A 326 12.30 5.44 -4.86
C TYR A 326 12.96 6.06 -3.63
N ARG A 327 13.70 5.26 -2.84
CA ARG A 327 14.36 5.68 -1.59
C ARG A 327 13.41 6.42 -0.63
N GLY A 328 12.20 5.88 -0.46
CA GLY A 328 11.17 6.46 0.41
C GLY A 328 10.50 7.73 -0.11
N MET A 329 10.76 8.13 -1.35
CA MET A 329 10.16 9.29 -2.02
C MET A 329 9.37 8.84 -3.27
N PRO A 330 8.51 9.68 -3.87
CA PRO A 330 7.84 9.32 -5.11
C PRO A 330 8.86 9.05 -6.22
N LEU A 331 8.69 7.95 -6.96
CA LEU A 331 9.43 7.73 -8.20
C LEU A 331 9.20 8.90 -9.17
N ARG A 332 10.23 9.31 -9.90
CA ARG A 332 10.16 10.47 -10.80
C ARG A 332 9.02 10.31 -11.82
N GLY A 333 8.20 11.34 -11.95
CA GLY A 333 7.14 11.41 -12.98
C GLY A 333 5.83 10.69 -12.62
N ILE A 334 5.73 10.01 -11.47
CA ILE A 334 4.49 9.30 -11.10
C ILE A 334 3.41 10.21 -10.53
N LEU A 335 3.76 11.44 -10.14
CA LEU A 335 2.88 12.43 -9.55
C LEU A 335 2.63 13.56 -10.54
N ARG A 336 1.37 13.97 -10.73
CA ARG A 336 1.04 15.17 -11.54
C ARG A 336 1.11 16.46 -10.74
N ASP A 337 0.83 16.34 -9.44
CA ASP A 337 0.90 17.39 -8.44
C ASP A 337 1.45 16.75 -7.14
N ARG A 338 1.57 17.48 -6.03
CA ARG A 338 2.16 16.92 -4.81
C ARG A 338 1.33 15.80 -4.14
N LYS A 339 0.14 15.45 -4.63
CA LYS A 339 -0.77 14.48 -3.99
C LYS A 339 -1.33 13.41 -4.94
N HIS A 340 -1.61 13.75 -6.19
CA HIS A 340 -2.29 12.88 -7.15
C HIS A 340 -1.34 12.25 -8.16
N LEU A 341 -1.68 11.03 -8.56
CA LEU A 341 -0.93 10.30 -9.58
C LEU A 341 -1.03 10.97 -10.96
N SER A 342 0.08 10.93 -11.71
CA SER A 342 0.13 11.21 -13.14
C SER A 342 -0.48 10.04 -13.93
N LYS A 343 -0.61 10.17 -15.25
CA LYS A 343 -1.06 9.05 -16.10
C LYS A 343 -0.17 7.81 -15.93
N GLN A 344 1.14 8.01 -15.84
CA GLN A 344 2.10 6.93 -15.60
C GLN A 344 1.94 6.33 -14.19
N GLY A 345 1.75 7.18 -13.17
CA GLY A 345 1.50 6.70 -11.81
C GLY A 345 0.20 5.90 -11.70
N VAL A 346 -0.88 6.36 -12.34
CA VAL A 346 -2.17 5.64 -12.40
C VAL A 346 -2.01 4.30 -13.11
N PHE A 347 -1.24 4.24 -14.20
CA PHE A 347 -0.96 2.99 -14.89
C PHE A 347 -0.28 1.97 -13.97
N LEU A 348 0.84 2.34 -13.35
CA LEU A 348 1.58 1.48 -12.42
C LEU A 348 0.72 1.05 -11.22
N PHE A 349 -0.03 1.99 -10.64
CA PHE A 349 -0.96 1.69 -9.56
C PHE A 349 -2.04 0.68 -9.99
N SER A 350 -2.59 0.85 -11.20
CA SER A 350 -3.59 -0.07 -11.73
C SER A 350 -3.00 -1.46 -12.04
N GLU A 351 -1.73 -1.53 -12.46
CA GLU A 351 -1.02 -2.80 -12.65
C GLU A 351 -0.90 -3.57 -11.34
N ASN A 352 -0.42 -2.92 -10.27
CA ASN A 352 -0.27 -3.57 -8.96
C ASN A 352 -1.60 -4.15 -8.47
N LEU A 353 -2.68 -3.37 -8.59
CA LEU A 353 -4.02 -3.83 -8.22
C LEU A 353 -4.47 -5.02 -9.07
N ARG A 354 -4.19 -5.01 -10.38
CA ARG A 354 -4.59 -6.09 -11.29
C ARG A 354 -3.81 -7.37 -11.02
N GLU A 355 -2.51 -7.28 -10.78
CA GLU A 355 -1.66 -8.43 -10.48
C GLU A 355 -2.16 -9.17 -9.23
N GLU A 356 -2.48 -8.43 -8.17
CA GLU A 356 -3.05 -9.02 -6.95
C GLU A 356 -4.46 -9.56 -7.17
N LEU A 357 -5.28 -8.88 -7.98
CA LEU A 357 -6.64 -9.30 -8.27
C LEU A 357 -6.68 -10.60 -9.11
N ASP A 358 -5.69 -10.84 -9.97
CA ASP A 358 -5.58 -12.07 -10.75
C ASP A 358 -5.09 -13.26 -9.90
N CYS A 359 -4.46 -13.01 -8.75
CA CYS A 359 -4.06 -14.02 -7.77
C CYS A 359 -5.16 -14.35 -6.74
N ALA A 360 -6.24 -13.55 -6.71
CA ALA A 360 -7.36 -13.65 -5.77
C ALA A 360 -8.47 -14.62 -6.22
#